data_AF-A0A3S0YPK4-F1
#
_entry.id   AF-A0A3S0YPK4-F1
#
_cell.length_a   1.000
_cell.length_b   1.000
_cell.length_c   1.000
_cell.angle_alpha   90.00
_cell.angle_beta   90.00
_cell.angle_gamma   90.00
#
_symmetry.space_group_name_H-M   'P 1'
#
loop_
_entity.id
_entity.type
_entity.pdbx_description
1 polymer ?
#
loop_
_entity_poly.entity_id
_entity_poly.type
_entity_poly.pdbx_seq_one_letter_code
_entity_poly.pdbx_strand_id
1 'polypeptide(L)'
;MNIIYITGEKFNSIGFGEAKIDCSPSRHVDGTLTVQVSNIDFSASLAQDIVSSYEDDVIITNATLTFEEVSRIKVKVALYEEDGRSFLVQQSGEILRLKKEWIFPYENEGYTYNFGGVLDWPYGHCSIVITAHGNVLIQFNQEDCINLREFNLRK
;
A
#
# COMPACT_ATOMS: atom_id res chain seq x y z
N MET A 1 18.18 3.53 -7.65
CA MET A 1 16.78 3.94 -7.40
C MET A 1 15.98 3.74 -8.67
N ASN A 2 14.95 2.91 -8.62
CA ASN A 2 14.00 2.67 -9.70
C ASN A 2 12.72 3.45 -9.43
N ILE A 3 12.08 3.92 -10.50
CA ILE A 3 10.78 4.61 -10.45
C ILE A 3 9.90 4.00 -11.53
N ILE A 4 8.68 3.63 -11.15
CA ILE A 4 7.68 3.11 -12.08
C ILE A 4 6.39 3.89 -11.95
N TYR A 5 5.70 4.03 -13.07
CA TYR A 5 4.41 4.70 -13.16
C TYR A 5 3.35 3.64 -13.44
N ILE A 6 2.41 3.49 -12.53
CA ILE A 6 1.31 2.53 -12.64
C ILE A 6 -0.01 3.27 -12.48
N THR A 7 -0.97 2.95 -13.35
CA THR A 7 -2.32 3.53 -13.31
C THR A 7 -3.40 2.49 -13.53
N GLY A 8 -4.57 2.79 -12.97
CA GLY A 8 -5.78 1.99 -13.15
C GLY A 8 -5.57 0.53 -12.80
N GLU A 9 -5.99 -0.36 -13.70
CA GLU A 9 -6.02 -1.81 -13.44
C GLU A 9 -4.64 -2.43 -13.23
N LYS A 10 -3.56 -1.83 -13.75
CA LYS A 10 -2.19 -2.34 -13.53
C LYS A 10 -1.77 -2.28 -12.06
N PHE A 11 -2.37 -1.40 -11.26
CA PHE A 11 -2.12 -1.34 -9.82
C PHE A 11 -2.56 -2.62 -9.09
N ASN A 12 -3.54 -3.34 -9.65
CA ASN A 12 -4.01 -4.60 -9.08
C ASN A 12 -2.99 -5.75 -9.23
N SER A 13 -1.91 -5.55 -9.99
CA SER A 13 -0.80 -6.50 -10.11
C SER A 13 0.19 -6.42 -8.93
N ILE A 14 -0.07 -5.53 -7.96
CA ILE A 14 0.73 -5.39 -6.75
C ILE A 14 0.03 -6.13 -5.61
N GLY A 15 0.70 -7.10 -5.03
CA GLY A 15 0.29 -7.78 -3.80
C GLY A 15 0.64 -6.95 -2.57
N PHE A 16 -0.31 -6.86 -1.64
CA PHE A 16 -0.12 -6.19 -0.35
C PHE A 16 -0.41 -7.12 0.84
N GLY A 17 -0.42 -8.44 0.61
CA GLY A 17 -0.88 -9.42 1.60
C GLY A 17 -0.10 -9.37 2.92
N GLU A 18 1.20 -9.08 2.85
CA GLU A 18 2.09 -8.96 4.00
C GLU A 18 2.61 -7.52 4.21
N ALA A 19 1.96 -6.56 3.55
CA ALA A 19 2.47 -5.20 3.51
C ALA A 19 2.43 -4.54 4.88
N LYS A 20 3.51 -3.87 5.26
CA LYS A 20 3.51 -2.88 6.33
C LYS A 20 3.40 -1.51 5.72
N ILE A 21 2.55 -0.67 6.30
CA ILE A 21 2.17 0.61 5.74
C ILE A 21 2.41 1.69 6.77
N ASP A 22 3.27 2.65 6.43
CA ASP A 22 3.44 3.89 7.16
C ASP A 22 2.79 5.02 6.34
N CYS A 23 1.58 5.38 6.77
CA CYS A 23 0.92 6.61 6.36
C CYS A 23 1.26 7.72 7.34
N SER A 24 2.52 8.18 7.32
CA SER A 24 2.91 9.38 8.01
C SER A 24 2.06 10.56 7.49
N PRO A 25 1.34 11.28 8.35
CA PRO A 25 0.54 12.44 7.94
C PRO A 25 1.49 13.62 7.66
N SER A 26 2.40 13.49 6.71
CA SER A 26 3.05 14.66 6.13
C SER A 26 1.96 15.45 5.39
N ARG A 27 1.87 16.75 5.70
CA ARG A 27 0.93 17.70 5.09
C ARG A 27 0.67 17.34 3.63
N HIS A 28 -0.59 17.12 3.29
CA HIS A 28 -1.05 17.08 1.91
C HIS A 28 -0.73 18.44 1.28
N VAL A 29 0.38 18.51 0.57
CA VAL A 29 0.71 19.64 -0.29
C VAL A 29 0.16 19.25 -1.66
N ASP A 30 -0.77 20.05 -2.16
CA ASP A 30 -1.19 20.06 -3.57
C ASP A 30 -1.76 18.75 -4.14
N GLY A 31 -2.64 18.07 -3.38
CA GLY A 31 -3.34 16.90 -3.89
C GLY A 31 -2.46 15.66 -4.04
N THR A 32 -1.26 15.64 -3.45
CA THR A 32 -0.38 14.46 -3.45
C THR A 32 -0.48 13.69 -2.13
N LEU A 33 -0.45 12.37 -2.20
CA LEU A 33 -0.31 11.49 -1.04
C LEU A 33 0.88 10.55 -1.23
N THR A 34 1.81 10.59 -0.28
CA THR A 34 2.93 9.65 -0.23
C THR A 34 2.72 8.66 0.92
N VAL A 35 2.97 7.37 0.64
CA VAL A 35 2.85 6.27 1.60
C VAL A 35 4.13 5.44 1.53
N GLN A 36 4.75 5.19 2.68
CA GLN A 36 5.82 4.21 2.75
C GLN A 36 5.21 2.83 2.93
N VAL A 37 5.68 1.86 2.15
CA VAL A 37 5.22 0.48 2.21
C VAL A 37 6.40 -0.47 2.20
N SER A 38 6.29 -1.55 2.96
CA SER A 38 7.25 -2.64 3.00
C SER A 38 6.57 -3.96 2.69
N ASN A 39 7.29 -4.92 2.11
CA ASN A 39 6.81 -6.26 1.77
C ASN A 39 5.61 -6.24 0.82
N ILE A 40 5.76 -5.54 -0.31
CA ILE A 40 4.81 -5.61 -1.42
C ILE A 40 5.31 -6.60 -2.47
N ASP A 41 4.39 -7.31 -3.12
CA ASP A 41 4.71 -8.30 -4.15
C ASP A 41 4.45 -7.72 -5.53
N PHE A 42 5.41 -7.80 -6.43
CA PHE A 42 5.18 -7.56 -7.85
C PHE A 42 5.01 -8.89 -8.56
N SER A 43 3.93 -9.01 -9.34
CA SER A 43 3.77 -10.15 -10.25
C SER A 43 4.95 -10.22 -11.22
N ALA A 44 5.31 -11.42 -11.68
CA ALA A 44 6.40 -11.62 -12.64
C ALA A 44 6.26 -10.71 -13.89
N SER A 45 5.03 -10.52 -14.37
CA SER A 45 4.76 -9.59 -15.49
C SER A 45 5.11 -8.15 -15.18
N LEU A 46 4.81 -7.66 -13.97
CA LEU A 46 5.17 -6.32 -13.54
C LEU A 46 6.68 -6.23 -13.26
N ALA A 47 7.29 -7.26 -12.69
CA ALA A 47 8.71 -7.30 -12.41
C ALA A 47 9.56 -7.25 -13.70
N GLN A 48 9.14 -7.96 -14.76
CA GLN A 48 9.81 -7.97 -16.07
C GLN A 48 9.79 -6.60 -16.75
N ASP A 49 8.73 -5.81 -16.58
CA ASP A 49 8.63 -4.45 -17.09
C ASP A 49 9.70 -3.51 -16.46
N ILE A 50 10.31 -3.92 -15.35
CA ILE A 50 11.25 -3.11 -14.55
C ILE A 50 12.67 -3.61 -14.71
N VAL A 51 12.87 -4.92 -14.48
CA VAL A 51 14.16 -5.59 -14.59
C VAL A 51 13.90 -6.90 -15.32
N SER A 52 14.31 -6.95 -16.58
CA SER A 52 14.06 -8.08 -17.48
C SER A 52 14.65 -9.41 -17.01
N SER A 53 15.56 -9.41 -16.04
CA SER A 53 16.11 -10.63 -15.45
C SER A 53 15.22 -11.27 -14.38
N TYR A 54 14.12 -10.63 -13.97
CA TYR A 54 13.17 -11.25 -13.05
C TYR A 54 12.19 -12.15 -13.81
N GLU A 55 12.34 -13.45 -13.62
CA GLU A 55 11.46 -14.46 -14.25
C GLU A 55 10.27 -14.87 -13.35
N ASP A 56 10.28 -14.44 -12.09
CA ASP A 56 9.29 -14.76 -11.06
C ASP A 56 8.78 -13.50 -10.35
N ASP A 57 7.81 -13.68 -9.47
CA ASP A 57 7.34 -12.64 -8.56
C ASP A 57 8.49 -12.13 -7.68
N VAL A 58 8.45 -10.84 -7.37
CA VAL A 58 9.49 -10.14 -6.62
C VAL A 58 8.88 -9.46 -5.41
N ILE A 59 9.43 -9.72 -4.23
CA ILE A 59 9.11 -8.99 -3.02
C ILE A 59 9.96 -7.72 -3.00
N ILE A 60 9.32 -6.58 -2.75
CA ILE A 60 10.00 -5.32 -2.49
C ILE A 60 9.88 -5.02 -1.00
N THR A 61 11.02 -5.03 -0.31
CA THR A 61 11.07 -4.86 1.14
C THR A 61 10.83 -3.42 1.57
N ASN A 62 11.16 -2.45 0.71
CA ASN A 62 10.94 -1.02 0.96
C ASN A 62 10.56 -0.30 -0.34
N ALA A 63 9.42 0.38 -0.32
CA ALA A 63 8.97 1.21 -1.43
C ALA A 63 8.22 2.46 -0.92
N THR A 64 8.25 3.50 -1.74
CA THR A 64 7.44 4.70 -1.58
C THR A 64 6.39 4.71 -2.67
N LEU A 65 5.11 4.75 -2.30
CA LEU A 65 3.99 4.99 -3.20
C LEU A 65 3.62 6.47 -3.17
N THR A 66 3.56 7.12 -4.33
CA THR A 66 3.10 8.50 -4.45
C THR A 66 1.91 8.55 -5.39
N PHE A 67 0.77 8.99 -4.87
CA PHE A 67 -0.48 9.18 -5.60
C PHE A 67 -0.61 10.67 -5.94
N GLU A 68 -0.73 10.98 -7.23
CA GLU A 68 -0.90 12.35 -7.73
C GLU A 68 -2.37 12.69 -7.98
N GLU A 69 -2.76 13.94 -7.74
CA GLU A 69 -4.13 14.43 -7.96
C GLU A 69 -5.20 13.63 -7.19
N VAL A 70 -4.96 13.40 -5.90
CA VAL A 70 -5.83 12.69 -4.98
C VAL A 70 -7.09 13.49 -4.68
N SER A 71 -8.24 12.90 -4.97
CA SER A 71 -9.56 13.48 -4.72
C SER A 71 -10.27 12.86 -3.51
N ARG A 72 -9.88 11.64 -3.12
CA ARG A 72 -10.44 10.99 -1.92
C ARG A 72 -9.45 10.03 -1.27
N ILE A 73 -9.44 9.99 0.05
CA ILE A 73 -8.70 9.01 0.84
C ILE A 73 -9.65 8.44 1.88
N LYS A 74 -9.72 7.12 2.00
CA LYS A 74 -10.49 6.44 3.03
C LYS A 74 -9.61 5.37 3.66
N VAL A 75 -9.37 5.51 4.95
CA VAL A 75 -8.60 4.57 5.76
C VAL A 75 -9.52 3.92 6.78
N LYS A 76 -9.47 2.60 6.87
CA LYS A 76 -10.10 1.81 7.92
C LYS A 76 -9.03 0.97 8.58
N VAL A 77 -9.01 0.91 9.91
CA VAL A 77 -8.03 0.13 10.67
C VAL A 77 -8.77 -0.69 11.72
N ALA A 78 -8.60 -2.00 11.72
CA ALA A 78 -8.98 -2.89 12.80
C ALA A 78 -7.78 -3.00 13.76
N LEU A 79 -7.97 -2.52 14.99
CA LEU A 79 -6.86 -2.38 15.93
C LEU A 79 -6.47 -3.73 16.54
N TYR A 80 -5.17 -3.97 16.66
CA TYR A 80 -4.67 -5.13 17.38
C TYR A 80 -4.63 -4.90 18.89
N GLU A 81 -4.73 -5.99 19.65
CA GLU A 81 -4.32 -6.06 21.06
C GLU A 81 -2.79 -5.99 21.18
N GLU A 82 -2.29 -5.86 22.40
CA GLU A 82 -0.84 -5.84 22.68
C GLU A 82 -0.11 -7.11 22.21
N ASP A 83 -0.84 -8.22 22.06
CA ASP A 83 -0.29 -9.49 21.56
C ASP A 83 0.04 -9.48 20.05
N GLY A 84 -0.45 -8.48 19.31
CA GLY A 84 -0.28 -8.32 17.87
C GLY A 84 -0.92 -9.43 17.03
N ARG A 85 -1.79 -10.26 17.60
CA ARG A 85 -2.43 -11.43 16.97
C ARG A 85 -3.95 -11.38 17.08
N SER A 86 -4.44 -10.77 18.15
CA SER A 86 -5.85 -10.61 18.45
C SER A 86 -6.29 -9.18 18.12
N PHE A 87 -7.57 -8.99 17.83
CA PHE A 87 -8.14 -7.66 17.62
C PHE A 87 -8.71 -7.12 18.93
N LEU A 88 -8.63 -5.81 19.13
CA LEU A 88 -9.39 -5.12 20.17
C LEU A 88 -10.89 -5.29 19.88
N VAL A 89 -11.65 -5.67 20.90
CA VAL A 89 -13.09 -5.94 20.80
C VAL A 89 -13.88 -4.97 21.69
N GLN A 90 -14.95 -4.41 21.15
CA GLN A 90 -15.89 -3.56 21.88
C GLN A 90 -16.75 -4.39 22.84
N GLN A 91 -17.43 -3.74 23.78
CA GLN A 91 -18.37 -4.43 24.70
C GLN A 91 -19.49 -5.21 23.96
N SER A 92 -19.82 -4.81 22.74
CA SER A 92 -20.78 -5.49 21.87
C SER A 92 -20.27 -6.82 21.28
N GLY A 93 -18.98 -7.13 21.42
CA GLY A 93 -18.32 -8.27 20.75
C GLY A 93 -17.80 -7.95 19.34
N GLU A 94 -17.98 -6.72 18.85
CA GLU A 94 -17.47 -6.31 17.54
C GLU A 94 -16.02 -5.84 17.59
N ILE A 95 -15.23 -6.16 16.57
CA ILE A 95 -13.86 -5.64 16.42
C ILE A 95 -13.88 -4.11 16.36
N LEU A 96 -13.09 -3.47 17.21
CA LEU A 96 -12.89 -2.03 17.25
C LEU A 96 -12.17 -1.58 15.98
N ARG A 97 -12.83 -0.66 15.24
CA ARG A 97 -12.30 -0.12 13.99
C ARG A 97 -12.26 1.40 14.03
N LEU A 98 -11.12 1.95 13.63
CA LEU A 98 -10.98 3.37 13.35
C LEU A 98 -11.24 3.61 11.86
N LYS A 99 -12.00 4.66 11.55
CA LYS A 99 -12.24 5.11 10.17
C LYS A 99 -11.89 6.58 10.05
N LYS A 100 -11.16 6.93 9.00
CA LYS A 100 -10.95 8.32 8.60
C LYS A 100 -11.14 8.47 7.11
N GLU A 101 -11.68 9.61 6.70
CA GLU A 101 -12.00 9.91 5.31
C GLU A 101 -11.68 11.38 5.02
N TRP A 102 -11.02 11.62 3.89
CA TRP A 102 -10.70 12.93 3.36
C TRP A 102 -11.26 13.02 1.94
N ILE A 103 -11.89 14.15 1.62
CA ILE A 103 -12.47 14.42 0.31
C ILE A 103 -11.95 15.79 -0.12
N PHE A 104 -11.44 15.86 -1.34
CA PHE A 104 -10.88 17.06 -1.94
C PHE A 104 -11.72 17.48 -3.16
N PRO A 105 -11.84 18.79 -3.44
CA PRO A 105 -12.63 19.27 -4.56
C PRO A 105 -11.87 19.03 -5.88
N TYR A 106 -12.11 17.89 -6.52
CA TYR A 106 -11.75 17.63 -7.91
C TYR A 106 -13.02 17.26 -8.69
N GLU A 107 -13.17 17.81 -9.90
CA GLU A 107 -14.43 17.78 -10.65
C GLU A 107 -14.63 16.52 -11.52
N ASN A 108 -13.62 15.67 -11.69
CA ASN A 108 -13.66 14.53 -12.60
C ASN A 108 -13.76 13.18 -11.87
N GLU A 109 -14.08 12.11 -12.61
CA GLU A 109 -13.97 10.73 -12.13
C GLU A 109 -12.50 10.28 -12.19
N GLY A 110 -11.99 9.71 -11.10
CA GLY A 110 -10.60 9.23 -10.98
C GLY A 110 -10.53 7.71 -10.85
N TYR A 111 -9.33 7.15 -10.96
CA TYR A 111 -9.12 5.73 -10.67
C TYR A 111 -9.18 5.50 -9.16
N THR A 112 -9.75 4.36 -8.76
CA THR A 112 -9.81 3.95 -7.35
C THR A 112 -8.80 2.83 -7.10
N TYR A 113 -7.83 3.13 -6.23
CA TYR A 113 -6.78 2.23 -5.79
C TYR A 113 -7.14 1.66 -4.42
N ASN A 114 -7.15 0.33 -4.32
CA ASN A 114 -7.47 -0.38 -3.08
C ASN A 114 -6.25 -1.21 -2.67
N PHE A 115 -5.82 -1.04 -1.42
CA PHE A 115 -4.75 -1.84 -0.83
C PHE A 115 -4.93 -1.90 0.68
N GLY A 116 -4.19 -2.78 1.34
CA GLY A 116 -4.32 -3.02 2.77
C GLY A 116 -3.11 -3.79 3.28
N GLY A 117 -3.05 -4.00 4.58
CA GLY A 117 -1.89 -4.60 5.23
C GLY A 117 -1.91 -4.29 6.72
N VAL A 118 -0.74 -4.17 7.33
CA VAL A 118 -0.59 -3.70 8.71
C VAL A 118 -0.19 -2.23 8.69
N LEU A 119 -1.01 -1.37 9.28
CA LEU A 119 -0.68 0.04 9.46
C LEU A 119 0.20 0.20 10.70
N ASP A 120 1.26 1.00 10.60
CA ASP A 120 2.18 1.24 11.71
C ASP A 120 1.55 2.09 12.82
N TRP A 121 0.76 3.11 12.44
CA TRP A 121 0.03 3.92 13.40
C TRP A 121 -1.29 4.47 12.85
N PRO A 122 -2.43 4.23 13.52
CA PRO A 122 -2.60 3.33 14.67
C PRO A 122 -2.35 1.86 14.28
N TYR A 123 -1.70 1.10 15.17
CA TYR A 123 -1.27 -0.26 14.88
C TYR A 123 -2.46 -1.21 14.66
N GLY A 124 -2.55 -1.82 13.49
CA GLY A 124 -3.67 -2.68 13.15
C GLY A 124 -3.75 -3.09 11.69
N HIS A 125 -4.64 -4.04 11.39
CA HIS A 125 -4.93 -4.42 10.01
C HIS A 125 -5.74 -3.31 9.32
N CYS A 126 -5.23 -2.76 8.23
CA CYS A 126 -5.86 -1.66 7.52
C CYS A 126 -6.37 -2.03 6.12
N SER A 127 -7.37 -1.26 5.69
CA SER A 127 -7.81 -1.15 4.30
C SER A 127 -7.80 0.32 3.93
N ILE A 128 -7.11 0.64 2.84
CA ILE A 128 -6.91 1.97 2.30
C ILE A 128 -7.52 2.02 0.91
N VAL A 129 -8.35 3.04 0.68
CA VAL A 129 -8.94 3.34 -0.62
C VAL A 129 -8.56 4.76 -0.98
N ILE A 130 -7.89 4.93 -2.12
CA ILE A 130 -7.49 6.23 -2.66
C ILE A 130 -8.17 6.41 -4.01
N THR A 131 -8.82 7.55 -4.22
CA THR A 131 -9.26 7.98 -5.54
C THR A 131 -8.34 9.08 -6.01
N ALA A 132 -7.75 8.92 -7.20
CA ALA A 132 -6.82 9.90 -7.76
C ALA A 132 -6.91 9.96 -9.29
N HIS A 133 -6.54 11.09 -9.86
CA HIS A 133 -6.59 11.34 -11.32
C HIS A 133 -5.23 11.13 -12.00
N GLY A 134 -4.14 11.31 -11.24
CA GLY A 134 -2.77 11.19 -11.74
C GLY A 134 -2.23 9.76 -11.67
N ASN A 135 -0.93 9.65 -11.97
CA ASN A 135 -0.22 8.38 -11.90
C ASN A 135 0.05 7.98 -10.45
N VAL A 136 0.21 6.67 -10.21
CA VAL A 136 0.86 6.17 -9.00
C VAL A 136 2.33 5.96 -9.32
N LEU A 137 3.20 6.74 -8.70
CA LEU A 137 4.64 6.47 -8.70
C LEU A 137 4.96 5.44 -7.63
N ILE A 138 5.78 4.46 -7.97
CA ILE A 138 6.38 3.54 -7.02
C ILE A 138 7.89 3.68 -7.11
N GLN A 139 8.52 4.04 -6.00
CA GLN A 139 9.96 4.27 -5.90
C GLN A 139 10.59 3.26 -4.95
N PHE A 140 11.67 2.61 -5.36
CA PHE A 140 12.37 1.59 -4.57
C PHE A 140 13.81 1.41 -5.06
N ASN A 141 14.66 0.75 -4.28
CA ASN A 141 16.00 0.37 -4.75
C ASN A 141 16.00 -1.08 -5.22
N GLN A 142 16.82 -1.38 -6.21
CA GLN A 142 16.99 -2.75 -6.70
C GLN A 142 17.53 -3.69 -5.60
N GLU A 143 18.28 -3.15 -4.64
CA GLU A 143 18.78 -3.89 -3.47
C GLU A 143 17.66 -4.29 -2.50
N ASP A 144 16.49 -3.62 -2.56
CA ASP A 144 15.30 -3.96 -1.78
C ASP A 144 14.44 -5.04 -2.48
N CYS A 145 14.87 -5.57 -3.64
CA CYS A 145 14.15 -6.58 -4.40
C CYS A 145 14.65 -7.98 -4.07
N ILE A 146 13.74 -8.87 -3.67
CA ILE A 146 14.02 -10.28 -3.39
C ILE A 146 13.20 -11.14 -4.34
N ASN A 147 13.83 -12.03 -5.09
CA ASN A 147 13.10 -13.01 -5.89
C ASN A 147 12.34 -13.97 -4.95
N LEU A 148 11.05 -14.20 -5.19
CA LEU A 148 10.23 -15.02 -4.31
C LEU A 148 10.78 -16.44 -4.13
N ARG A 149 11.48 -17.00 -5.14
CA ARG A 149 12.15 -18.32 -5.02
C ARG A 149 13.30 -18.32 -4.01
N GLU A 150 13.93 -17.18 -3.78
CA GLU A 150 14.99 -17.00 -2.79
C GLU A 150 14.44 -16.71 -1.39
N PHE A 151 13.19 -16.24 -1.32
CA PHE A 151 12.45 -15.98 -0.09
C PHE A 151 12.01 -17.29 0.59
N ASN A 152 12.98 -18.03 1.13
CA ASN A 152 12.72 -19.19 1.96
C ASN A 152 12.20 -18.74 3.33
N LEU A 153 10.87 -18.71 3.48
CA LEU A 153 10.25 -18.84 4.80
C LEU A 153 10.62 -20.22 5.35
N ARG A 154 11.71 -20.30 6.13
CA ARG A 154 11.92 -21.46 7.01
C ARG A 154 10.73 -21.50 7.97
N LYS A 155 9.74 -22.34 7.64
CA LYS A 155 8.65 -22.75 8.53
C LYS A 155 9.20 -23.50 9.73
#